data_AF-A0A930ARL7-F1
#
_entry.id   AF-A0A930ARL7-F1
#
_cell.length_a   1.000
_cell.length_b   1.000
_cell.length_c   1.000
_cell.angle_alpha   90.00
_cell.angle_beta   90.00
_cell.angle_gamma   90.00
#
_symmetry.space_group_name_H-M   'P 1'
#
loop_
_entity.id
_entity.type
_entity.pdbx_description
1 polymer ?
#
loop_
_entity_poly.entity_id
_entity_poly.type
_entity_poly.pdbx_seq_one_letter_code
_entity_poly.pdbx_strand_id
1 'polypeptide(L)'
;MKTTKNLPGQDRVFSLRYYWHGLPEILYYQIPAKIILFIMFSFAEGILGSIMNLTGIYSVSSGELPSILRSWYGWVVLIAITILFTIYMALDIIILILLSRNILYDQKKKMREIISTAIRISRKFINFRGCIIGIYFAIIIPLNTAMIGLRLTKHSVPQFIYSVIRSNHLYMLAYVMLVFVLDFVGIIHVFTFHGVLFDNYSLSTSMHESRSLFFKNWKKVVWAYLKFFSMFVLILAVGILSIIVIPYYVSHLMMHARFWYHYLIIMVVIMGLIFIFLFTMIFIQAQAMCLTRVYDECTLAGYQEAQFKIPVLFQKSFRVVVSISLLASLILGYGGAMTFD
;
A
#
# COMPACT_ATOMS: atom_id res chain seq x y z
N MET A 1 27.77 24.90 37.04
CA MET A 1 27.02 23.78 37.64
C MET A 1 25.94 23.36 36.64
N LYS A 2 26.18 22.30 35.85
CA LYS A 2 25.22 21.79 34.87
C LYS A 2 24.14 21.00 35.63
N THR A 3 22.94 21.56 35.73
CA THR A 3 21.77 20.79 36.17
C THR A 3 21.38 19.85 35.03
N THR A 4 21.86 18.61 35.10
CA THR A 4 21.31 17.47 34.37
C THR A 4 19.87 17.25 34.84
N LYS A 5 18.92 17.89 34.16
CA LYS A 5 17.51 17.55 34.29
C LYS A 5 17.34 16.19 33.61
N ASN A 6 17.14 15.15 34.42
CA ASN A 6 16.80 13.83 33.95
C ASN A 6 15.60 13.94 32.99
N LEU A 7 15.84 13.69 31.71
CA LEU A 7 14.80 13.51 30.72
C LEU A 7 13.97 12.29 31.17
N PRO A 8 12.64 12.41 31.35
CA PRO A 8 11.83 11.24 31.54
C PRO A 8 11.95 10.41 30.27
N GLY A 9 12.57 9.24 30.38
CA GLY A 9 12.54 8.20 29.36
C GLY A 9 11.10 7.77 29.18
N GLN A 10 10.34 8.51 28.38
CA GLN A 10 9.01 8.09 27.97
C GLN A 10 9.23 7.22 26.74
N ASP A 11 9.56 5.95 27.01
CA ASP A 11 9.39 4.86 26.06
C ASP A 11 7.93 4.89 25.60
N ARG A 12 7.67 5.63 24.52
CA ARG A 12 6.38 5.58 23.84
C ARG A 12 6.27 4.18 23.26
N VAL A 13 5.63 3.30 24.04
CA VAL A 13 5.26 1.96 23.61
C VAL A 13 4.53 2.11 22.29
N PHE A 14 5.12 1.55 21.23
CA PHE A 14 4.52 1.37 19.91
C PHE A 14 3.17 0.69 20.13
N SER A 15 2.09 1.48 20.22
CA SER A 15 0.77 0.97 20.57
C SER A 15 -0.13 1.10 19.35
N LEU A 16 -0.85 0.02 19.04
CA LEU A 16 -1.81 -0.05 17.95
C LEU A 16 -2.79 1.13 17.96
N ARG A 17 -3.12 1.61 19.16
CA ARG A 17 -4.01 2.74 19.43
C ARG A 17 -3.57 4.03 18.75
N TYR A 18 -2.27 4.21 18.54
CA TYR A 18 -1.69 5.38 17.87
C TYR A 18 -2.09 5.46 16.39
N TYR A 19 -2.01 4.35 15.67
CA TYR A 19 -2.42 4.27 14.27
C TYR A 19 -3.95 4.20 14.14
N TRP A 20 -4.63 3.65 15.15
CA TRP A 20 -6.07 3.42 15.13
C TRP A 20 -6.94 4.67 14.99
N HIS A 21 -6.50 5.80 15.55
CA HIS A 21 -7.33 7.00 15.64
C HIS A 21 -7.51 7.71 14.29
N GLY A 22 -6.48 7.69 13.44
CA GLY A 22 -6.47 8.32 12.13
C GLY A 22 -7.06 7.51 10.98
N LEU A 23 -7.08 6.19 11.15
CA LEU A 23 -7.45 5.28 10.07
C LEU A 23 -8.84 5.55 9.48
N PRO A 24 -9.91 5.80 10.26
CA PRO A 24 -11.25 6.01 9.69
C PRO A 24 -11.32 7.19 8.71
N GLU A 25 -10.64 8.30 9.00
CA GLU A 25 -10.61 9.49 8.15
C GLU A 25 -9.86 9.20 6.84
N ILE A 26 -8.73 8.47 6.93
CA ILE A 26 -7.97 8.03 5.76
C ILE A 26 -8.81 7.07 4.90
N LEU A 27 -9.49 6.11 5.52
CA LEU A 27 -10.30 5.11 4.83
C LEU A 27 -11.52 5.75 4.14
N TYR A 28 -12.17 6.72 4.79
CA TYR A 28 -13.30 7.46 4.22
C TYR A 28 -12.91 8.19 2.93
N TYR A 29 -11.67 8.71 2.87
CA TYR A 29 -11.14 9.32 1.65
C TYR A 29 -10.70 8.29 0.60
N GLN A 30 -10.06 7.20 1.04
CA GLN A 30 -9.48 6.19 0.16
C GLN A 30 -10.53 5.43 -0.66
N ILE A 31 -11.72 5.18 -0.10
CA ILE A 31 -12.82 4.51 -0.84
C ILE A 31 -13.21 5.29 -2.11
N PRO A 32 -13.65 6.57 -2.04
CA PRO A 32 -14.01 7.33 -3.23
C PRO A 32 -12.79 7.57 -4.16
N ALA A 33 -11.59 7.75 -3.61
CA ALA A 33 -10.38 7.86 -4.41
C ALA A 33 -10.13 6.59 -5.26
N LYS A 34 -10.28 5.40 -4.67
CA LYS A 34 -10.13 4.12 -5.39
C LYS A 34 -11.22 3.88 -6.41
N ILE A 35 -12.46 4.31 -6.15
CA ILE A 35 -13.55 4.25 -7.12
C ILE A 35 -13.24 5.13 -8.33
N ILE A 36 -12.79 6.36 -8.10
CA ILE A 36 -12.37 7.28 -9.18
C ILE A 36 -11.23 6.65 -9.99
N LEU A 37 -10.19 6.15 -9.33
CA LEU A 37 -9.07 5.50 -10.00
C LEU A 37 -9.50 4.26 -10.80
N PHE A 38 -10.42 3.46 -10.28
CA PHE A 38 -10.97 2.30 -10.99
C PHE A 38 -11.69 2.72 -12.27
N ILE A 39 -12.60 3.70 -12.20
CA ILE A 39 -13.32 4.24 -13.36
C ILE A 39 -12.32 4.77 -14.41
N MET A 40 -11.30 5.51 -13.97
CA MET A 40 -10.29 6.07 -14.85
C MET A 40 -9.41 4.98 -15.50
N PHE A 41 -9.04 3.95 -14.76
CA PHE A 41 -8.27 2.83 -15.28
C PHE A 41 -9.08 2.04 -16.32
N SER A 42 -10.34 1.70 -16.01
CA SER A 42 -11.24 1.04 -16.97
C SER A 42 -11.47 1.87 -18.23
N PHE A 43 -11.57 3.19 -18.09
CA PHE A 43 -11.66 4.09 -19.23
C PHE A 43 -10.37 4.10 -20.07
N ALA A 44 -9.20 4.13 -19.44
CA ALA A 44 -7.91 4.06 -20.13
C ALA A 44 -7.71 2.71 -20.84
N GLU A 45 -8.12 1.60 -20.22
CA GLU A 45 -8.14 0.27 -20.86
C GLU A 45 -9.07 0.24 -22.07
N GLY A 46 -10.24 0.86 -21.99
CA GLY A 46 -11.18 0.98 -23.11
C GLY A 46 -10.62 1.78 -24.29
N ILE A 47 -9.93 2.89 -24.02
CA ILE A 47 -9.22 3.66 -25.05
C ILE A 47 -8.12 2.81 -25.69
N LEU A 48 -7.29 2.16 -24.87
CA LEU A 48 -6.19 1.34 -25.37
C LEU A 48 -6.71 0.17 -26.22
N GLY A 49 -7.76 -0.51 -25.77
CA GLY A 49 -8.42 -1.58 -26.52
C GLY A 49 -9.01 -1.09 -27.85
N SER A 50 -9.57 0.11 -27.88
CA SER A 50 -10.08 0.72 -29.11
C SER A 50 -8.95 1.05 -30.09
N ILE A 51 -7.83 1.59 -29.61
CA ILE A 51 -6.64 1.87 -30.44
C ILE A 51 -6.05 0.56 -30.98
N MET A 52 -5.96 -0.49 -30.16
CA MET A 52 -5.48 -1.81 -30.56
C MET A 52 -6.36 -2.42 -31.66
N ASN A 53 -7.69 -2.31 -31.53
CA ASN A 53 -8.62 -2.79 -32.55
C ASN A 53 -8.48 -2.01 -33.87
N LEU A 54 -8.29 -0.68 -33.80
CA LEU A 54 -8.11 0.17 -34.99
C LEU A 54 -6.77 -0.04 -35.70
N THR A 55 -5.73 -0.44 -34.97
CA THR A 55 -4.38 -0.66 -35.52
C THR A 55 -4.12 -2.10 -35.96
N GLY A 56 -5.05 -3.03 -35.68
CA GLY A 56 -4.86 -4.46 -35.91
C GLY A 56 -3.80 -5.10 -35.00
N ILE A 57 -3.31 -4.37 -33.99
CA ILE A 57 -2.30 -4.83 -33.04
C ILE A 57 -3.02 -5.49 -31.86
N TYR A 58 -3.05 -6.82 -31.83
CA TYR A 58 -3.73 -7.58 -30.78
C TYR A 58 -2.89 -7.77 -29.51
N SER A 59 -1.58 -7.55 -29.57
CA SER A 59 -0.70 -7.61 -28.41
C SER A 59 0.54 -6.75 -28.60
N VAL A 60 0.77 -5.80 -27.70
CA VAL A 60 1.99 -4.98 -27.70
C VAL A 60 3.18 -5.86 -27.28
N SER A 61 4.03 -6.21 -28.23
CA SER A 61 5.31 -6.89 -27.96
C SER A 61 6.47 -5.90 -27.94
N SER A 62 7.62 -6.32 -27.39
CA SER A 62 8.84 -5.51 -27.41
C SER A 62 9.32 -5.16 -28.82
N GLY A 63 8.94 -5.94 -29.84
CA GLY A 63 9.25 -5.66 -31.25
C GLY A 63 8.42 -4.51 -31.85
N GLU A 64 7.25 -4.22 -31.28
CA GLU A 64 6.34 -3.18 -31.78
C GLU A 64 6.50 -1.85 -31.04
N LEU A 65 7.20 -1.85 -29.91
CA LEU A 65 7.50 -0.67 -29.09
C LEU A 65 8.09 0.49 -29.90
N PRO A 66 9.10 0.28 -30.78
CA PRO A 66 9.63 1.36 -31.62
C PRO A 66 8.58 1.94 -32.59
N SER A 67 7.73 1.09 -33.17
CA SER A 67 6.67 1.49 -34.09
C SER A 67 5.56 2.26 -33.38
N ILE A 68 5.20 1.85 -32.17
CA ILE A 68 4.25 2.56 -31.30
C ILE A 68 4.82 3.92 -30.89
N LEU A 69 6.07 3.99 -30.45
CA LEU A 69 6.69 5.26 -30.04
C LEU A 69 6.85 6.27 -31.18
N ARG A 70 6.89 5.80 -32.44
CA ARG A 70 7.00 6.66 -33.63
C ARG A 70 5.65 7.11 -34.18
N SER A 71 4.56 6.47 -33.78
CA SER A 71 3.23 6.73 -34.32
C SER A 71 2.47 7.78 -33.53
N TRP A 72 1.50 8.45 -34.17
CA TRP A 72 0.64 9.42 -33.50
C TRP A 72 -0.22 8.77 -32.39
N TYR A 73 -0.64 7.51 -32.56
CA TYR A 73 -1.43 6.80 -31.56
C TYR A 73 -0.60 6.45 -30.31
N GLY A 74 0.70 6.15 -30.46
CA GLY A 74 1.56 5.93 -29.30
C GLY A 74 1.78 7.19 -28.48
N TRP A 75 1.88 8.37 -29.12
CA TRP A 75 1.90 9.64 -28.39
C TRP A 75 0.61 9.91 -27.61
N VAL A 76 -0.55 9.59 -28.18
CA VAL A 76 -1.84 9.68 -27.47
C VAL A 76 -1.86 8.75 -26.25
N VAL A 77 -1.39 7.51 -26.40
CA VAL A 77 -1.29 6.55 -25.29
C VAL A 77 -0.32 7.04 -24.21
N LEU A 78 0.84 7.57 -24.58
CA LEU A 78 1.82 8.12 -23.63
C LEU A 78 1.25 9.30 -22.83
N ILE A 79 0.53 10.21 -23.49
CA ILE A 79 -0.14 11.33 -22.83
C ILE A 79 -1.21 10.80 -21.86
N ALA A 80 -2.04 9.85 -22.29
CA ALA A 80 -3.07 9.25 -21.45
C ALA A 80 -2.48 8.56 -20.21
N ILE A 81 -1.42 7.77 -20.38
CA ILE A 81 -0.70 7.10 -19.28
C ILE A 81 -0.09 8.14 -18.34
N THR A 82 0.48 9.23 -18.85
CA THR A 82 1.08 10.29 -18.02
C THR A 82 0.02 11.02 -17.19
N ILE A 83 -1.14 11.30 -17.77
CA ILE A 83 -2.28 11.91 -17.06
C ILE A 83 -2.78 10.95 -15.96
N LEU A 84 -3.00 9.68 -16.32
CA LEU A 84 -3.46 8.65 -15.39
C LEU A 84 -2.48 8.48 -14.22
N PHE A 85 -1.18 8.41 -14.52
CA PHE A 85 -0.12 8.34 -13.51
C PHE A 85 -0.14 9.56 -12.59
N THR A 86 -0.30 10.77 -13.13
CA THR A 86 -0.35 12.00 -12.32
C THR A 86 -1.53 12.00 -11.36
N ILE A 87 -2.69 11.52 -11.81
CA ILE A 87 -3.90 11.42 -10.98
C ILE A 87 -3.75 10.32 -9.94
N TYR A 88 -3.20 9.16 -10.31
CA TYR A 88 -2.84 8.09 -9.40
C TYR A 88 -1.92 8.59 -8.28
N MET A 89 -0.84 9.29 -8.65
CA MET A 89 0.08 9.90 -7.70
C MET A 89 -0.63 10.88 -6.75
N ALA A 90 -1.52 11.73 -7.27
CA ALA A 90 -2.25 12.70 -6.46
C ALA A 90 -3.18 12.02 -5.46
N LEU A 91 -4.03 11.10 -5.93
CA LEU A 91 -5.11 10.50 -5.15
C LEU A 91 -4.61 9.42 -4.17
N ASP A 92 -3.69 8.55 -4.61
CA ASP A 92 -3.30 7.37 -3.83
C ASP A 92 -2.10 7.66 -2.91
N ILE A 93 -1.11 8.41 -3.38
CA ILE A 93 0.16 8.63 -2.67
C ILE A 93 0.20 9.99 -1.96
N ILE A 94 0.02 11.09 -2.70
CA ILE A 94 0.23 12.44 -2.17
C ILE A 94 -0.81 12.78 -1.10
N ILE A 95 -2.10 12.51 -1.36
CA ILE A 95 -3.15 12.78 -0.37
C ILE A 95 -3.00 11.88 0.85
N LEU A 96 -2.59 10.63 0.67
CA LEU A 96 -2.33 9.74 1.79
C LEU A 96 -1.22 10.29 2.71
N ILE A 97 -0.12 10.80 2.15
CA ILE A 97 0.97 11.41 2.94
C ILE A 97 0.50 12.70 3.62
N LEU A 98 -0.21 13.58 2.90
CA LEU A 98 -0.73 14.83 3.47
C LEU A 98 -1.73 14.59 4.60
N LEU A 99 -2.63 13.62 4.43
CA LEU A 99 -3.63 13.25 5.43
C LEU A 99 -2.97 12.58 6.64
N SER A 100 -1.98 11.71 6.40
CA SER A 100 -1.15 11.14 7.47
C SER A 100 -0.54 12.24 8.34
N ARG A 101 0.06 13.27 7.72
CA ARG A 101 0.62 14.40 8.48
C ARG A 101 -0.45 15.25 9.17
N ASN A 102 -1.59 15.51 8.52
CA ASN A 102 -2.70 16.27 9.10
C ASN A 102 -3.20 15.62 10.40
N ILE A 103 -3.32 14.28 10.39
CA ILE A 103 -3.74 13.51 11.55
C ILE A 103 -2.64 13.43 12.61
N LEU A 104 -1.39 13.20 12.20
CA LEU A 104 -0.25 13.07 13.14
C LEU A 104 -0.08 14.29 14.04
N TYR A 105 -0.36 15.47 13.50
CA TYR A 105 -0.12 16.75 14.16
C TYR A 105 -1.40 17.57 14.40
N ASP A 106 -2.58 16.96 14.28
CA ASP A 106 -3.90 17.61 14.45
C ASP A 106 -3.99 18.99 13.74
N GLN A 107 -3.51 19.07 12.48
CA GLN A 107 -3.43 20.35 11.76
C GLN A 107 -4.80 20.86 11.30
N LYS A 108 -5.88 20.09 11.50
CA LYS A 108 -7.29 20.40 11.17
C LYS A 108 -7.50 21.01 9.78
N LYS A 109 -6.63 20.66 8.82
CA LYS A 109 -6.74 21.13 7.44
C LYS A 109 -7.98 20.53 6.80
N LYS A 110 -8.70 21.35 6.05
CA LYS A 110 -9.92 20.90 5.34
C LYS A 110 -9.52 20.00 4.16
N MET A 111 -10.33 18.97 3.87
CA MET A 111 -10.09 18.06 2.75
C MET A 111 -9.92 18.77 1.40
N ARG A 112 -10.66 19.86 1.16
CA ARG A 112 -10.51 20.68 -0.05
C ARG A 112 -9.09 21.25 -0.21
N GLU A 113 -8.48 21.68 0.88
CA GLU A 113 -7.11 22.23 0.88
C GLU A 113 -6.08 21.13 0.63
N ILE A 114 -6.30 19.93 1.21
CA ILE A 114 -5.46 18.75 0.99
C ILE A 114 -5.51 18.33 -0.49
N ILE A 115 -6.71 18.21 -1.07
CA ILE A 115 -6.91 17.83 -2.48
C ILE A 115 -6.28 18.88 -3.41
N SER A 116 -6.54 20.17 -3.17
CA SER A 116 -5.96 21.26 -3.97
C SER A 116 -4.42 21.25 -3.92
N THR A 117 -3.87 21.05 -2.72
CA THR A 117 -2.43 20.92 -2.53
C THR A 117 -1.87 19.71 -3.26
N ALA A 118 -2.57 18.58 -3.22
CA ALA A 118 -2.15 17.38 -3.93
C ALA A 118 -2.12 17.53 -5.44
N ILE A 119 -3.16 18.15 -6.04
CA ILE A 119 -3.22 18.42 -7.49
C ILE A 119 -2.09 19.39 -7.91
N ARG A 120 -1.78 20.38 -7.08
CA ARG A 120 -0.69 21.31 -7.36
C ARG A 120 0.69 20.64 -7.28
N ILE A 121 0.90 19.78 -6.28
CA ILE A 121 2.18 19.08 -6.09
C ILE A 121 2.36 17.97 -7.13
N SER A 122 1.29 17.26 -7.53
CA SER A 122 1.37 16.18 -8.51
C SER A 122 1.95 16.64 -9.86
N ARG A 123 1.71 17.89 -10.25
CA ARG A 123 2.31 18.50 -11.45
C ARG A 123 3.84 18.50 -11.43
N LYS A 124 4.49 18.52 -10.25
CA LYS A 124 5.95 18.41 -10.14
C LYS A 124 6.50 17.06 -10.58
N PHE A 125 5.63 16.04 -10.70
CA PHE A 125 5.98 14.71 -11.19
C PHE A 125 5.76 14.56 -12.71
N ILE A 126 5.23 15.59 -13.40
CA ILE A 126 5.15 15.63 -14.87
C ILE A 126 6.50 16.09 -15.42
N ASN A 127 7.51 15.24 -15.26
CA ASN A 127 8.83 15.41 -15.85
C ASN A 127 9.47 14.04 -16.10
N PHE A 128 10.60 14.02 -16.80
CA PHE A 128 11.31 12.79 -17.14
C PHE A 128 11.61 11.91 -15.91
N ARG A 129 11.99 12.52 -14.77
CA ARG A 129 12.29 11.79 -13.53
C ARG A 129 11.02 11.20 -12.89
N GLY A 130 9.90 11.89 -12.96
CA GLY A 130 8.61 11.37 -12.49
C GLY A 130 8.14 10.20 -13.35
N CYS A 131 8.40 10.24 -14.66
CA CYS A 131 8.18 9.09 -15.54
C CYS A 131 9.05 7.88 -15.13
N ILE A 132 10.33 8.10 -14.82
CA ILE A 132 11.20 7.03 -14.28
C ILE A 132 10.62 6.43 -12.99
N ILE A 133 10.10 7.24 -12.08
CA ILE A 133 9.45 6.75 -10.85
C ILE A 133 8.20 5.92 -11.18
N GLY A 134 7.39 6.36 -12.14
CA GLY A 134 6.22 5.59 -12.59
C GLY A 134 6.61 4.24 -13.21
N ILE A 135 7.61 4.23 -14.09
CA ILE A 135 8.17 3.02 -14.68
C ILE A 135 8.73 2.09 -13.60
N TYR A 136 9.43 2.64 -12.61
CA TYR A 136 9.96 1.88 -11.49
C TYR A 136 8.84 1.14 -10.72
N PHE A 137 7.76 1.82 -10.36
CA PHE A 137 6.61 1.17 -9.70
C PHE A 137 5.92 0.13 -10.60
N ALA A 138 5.78 0.44 -11.89
CA ALA A 138 5.17 -0.48 -12.87
C ALA A 138 5.99 -1.76 -13.07
N ILE A 139 7.31 -1.72 -12.87
CA ILE A 139 8.20 -2.89 -13.00
C ILE A 139 8.32 -3.66 -11.68
N ILE A 140 8.51 -2.98 -10.56
CA ILE A 140 8.82 -3.63 -9.29
C ILE A 140 7.63 -4.44 -8.74
N ILE A 141 6.38 -3.99 -8.96
CA ILE A 141 5.18 -4.66 -8.46
C ILE A 141 4.97 -6.01 -9.18
N PRO A 142 4.97 -6.11 -10.53
CA PRO A 142 4.90 -7.40 -11.22
C PRO A 142 6.08 -8.33 -10.91
N LEU A 143 7.30 -7.79 -10.74
CA LEU A 143 8.46 -8.62 -10.42
C LEU A 143 8.34 -9.25 -9.03
N ASN A 144 8.01 -8.47 -8.00
CA ASN A 144 7.84 -9.01 -6.65
C ASN A 144 6.66 -10.00 -6.55
N THR A 145 5.56 -9.75 -7.23
CA THR A 145 4.40 -10.66 -7.22
C THR A 145 4.67 -11.97 -7.97
N ALA A 146 5.41 -11.93 -9.08
CA ALA A 146 5.86 -13.12 -9.79
C ALA A 146 6.81 -14.00 -8.96
N MET A 147 7.69 -13.40 -8.14
CA MET A 147 8.59 -14.13 -7.25
C MET A 147 7.84 -14.98 -6.21
N ILE A 148 6.73 -14.46 -5.66
CA ILE A 148 5.89 -15.14 -4.67
C ILE A 148 4.90 -16.12 -5.35
N GLY A 149 4.88 -16.19 -6.68
CA GLY A 149 3.94 -17.02 -7.45
C GLY A 149 2.51 -16.48 -7.48
N LEU A 150 2.30 -15.24 -7.04
CA LEU A 150 0.99 -14.60 -6.99
C LEU A 150 0.71 -13.85 -8.29
N ARG A 151 -0.30 -14.29 -9.05
CA ARG A 151 -0.76 -13.59 -10.26
C ARG A 151 -1.82 -12.55 -9.88
N LEU A 152 -1.43 -11.53 -9.14
CA LEU A 152 -2.35 -10.45 -8.71
C LEU A 152 -2.79 -9.55 -9.87
N THR A 153 -2.10 -9.59 -11.01
CA THR A 153 -2.43 -8.80 -12.19
C THR A 153 -2.42 -9.64 -13.47
N LYS A 154 -3.32 -9.29 -14.40
CA LYS A 154 -3.39 -9.86 -15.76
C LYS A 154 -2.09 -9.62 -16.55
N HIS A 155 -1.29 -8.64 -16.13
CA HIS A 155 -0.03 -8.19 -16.74
C HIS A 155 1.22 -8.79 -16.08
N SER A 156 1.13 -9.99 -15.51
CA SER A 156 2.28 -10.72 -14.97
C SER A 156 3.25 -11.14 -16.08
N VAL A 157 4.55 -11.27 -15.73
CA VAL A 157 5.59 -11.79 -16.63
C VAL A 157 5.08 -13.09 -17.28
N PRO A 158 5.13 -13.22 -18.63
CA PRO A 158 4.66 -14.43 -19.31
C PRO A 158 5.33 -15.70 -18.79
N GLN A 159 4.56 -16.79 -18.68
CA GLN A 159 5.03 -18.05 -18.11
C GLN A 159 6.21 -18.66 -18.88
N PHE A 160 6.31 -18.42 -20.20
CA PHE A 160 7.45 -18.89 -20.99
C PHE A 160 8.76 -18.20 -20.60
N ILE A 161 8.74 -16.92 -20.19
CA ILE A 161 9.93 -16.22 -19.71
C ILE A 161 10.29 -16.77 -18.33
N TYR A 162 9.28 -16.91 -17.48
CA TYR A 162 9.47 -17.34 -16.11
C TYR A 162 9.93 -18.80 -16.00
N SER A 163 9.47 -19.68 -16.89
CA SER A 163 9.92 -21.08 -16.96
C SER A 163 11.40 -21.18 -17.34
N VAL A 164 11.88 -20.32 -18.24
CA VAL A 164 13.32 -20.23 -18.59
C VAL A 164 14.14 -19.68 -17.42
N ILE A 165 13.62 -18.68 -16.70
CA ILE A 165 14.29 -18.14 -15.51
C ILE A 165 14.38 -19.21 -14.41
N ARG A 166 13.30 -19.98 -14.17
CA ARG A 166 13.27 -21.00 -13.12
C ARG A 166 14.05 -22.26 -13.45
N SER A 167 14.15 -22.65 -14.72
CA SER A 167 14.88 -23.85 -15.13
C SER A 167 16.40 -23.71 -15.02
N ASN A 168 16.91 -22.47 -14.96
CA ASN A 168 18.33 -22.19 -14.88
C ASN A 168 18.71 -21.44 -13.60
N HIS A 169 19.56 -22.05 -12.78
CA HIS A 169 20.02 -21.48 -11.51
C HIS A 169 20.70 -20.11 -11.65
N LEU A 170 21.45 -19.88 -12.74
CA LEU A 170 22.12 -18.60 -13.00
C LEU A 170 21.09 -17.49 -13.30
N TYR A 171 20.07 -17.81 -14.09
CA TYR A 171 19.00 -16.86 -14.42
C TYR A 171 18.12 -16.57 -13.22
N MET A 172 17.82 -17.58 -12.40
CA MET A 172 17.12 -17.38 -11.13
C MET A 172 17.93 -16.50 -10.18
N LEU A 173 19.24 -16.73 -10.04
CA LEU A 173 20.12 -15.90 -9.22
C LEU A 173 20.16 -14.46 -9.73
N ALA A 174 20.31 -14.26 -11.04
CA ALA A 174 20.31 -12.92 -11.65
C ALA A 174 18.97 -12.20 -11.44
N TYR A 175 17.85 -12.92 -11.56
CA TYR A 175 16.51 -12.41 -11.29
C TYR A 175 16.35 -11.98 -9.83
N VAL A 176 16.73 -12.83 -8.88
CA VAL A 176 16.68 -12.49 -7.45
C VAL A 176 17.56 -11.28 -7.13
N MET A 177 18.79 -11.24 -7.65
CA MET A 177 19.69 -10.10 -7.49
C MET A 177 19.09 -8.81 -8.04
N LEU A 178 18.45 -8.86 -9.22
CA LEU A 178 17.77 -7.70 -9.81
C LEU A 178 16.65 -7.19 -8.90
N VAL A 179 15.80 -8.08 -8.38
CA VAL A 179 14.71 -7.73 -7.45
C VAL A 179 15.29 -7.09 -6.18
N PHE A 180 16.32 -7.69 -5.59
CA PHE A 180 16.99 -7.14 -4.41
C PHE A 180 17.58 -5.74 -4.65
N VAL A 181 18.21 -5.52 -5.81
CA VAL A 181 18.76 -4.20 -6.17
C VAL A 181 17.64 -3.18 -6.33
N LEU A 182 16.54 -3.55 -6.99
CA LEU A 182 15.38 -2.67 -7.15
C LEU A 182 14.76 -2.32 -5.78
N ASP A 183 14.51 -3.31 -4.93
CA ASP A 183 13.98 -3.09 -3.58
C ASP A 183 14.90 -2.20 -2.74
N PHE A 184 16.22 -2.43 -2.83
CA PHE A 184 17.22 -1.60 -2.16
C PHE A 184 17.15 -0.14 -2.64
N VAL A 185 17.05 0.07 -3.96
CA VAL A 185 16.86 1.41 -4.54
C VAL A 185 15.58 2.07 -4.03
N GLY A 186 14.49 1.31 -3.89
CA GLY A 186 13.23 1.79 -3.31
C GLY A 186 13.38 2.22 -1.85
N ILE A 187 14.04 1.41 -1.04
CA ILE A 187 14.27 1.66 0.39
C ILE A 187 15.08 2.95 0.59
N ILE A 188 16.18 3.13 -0.14
CA ILE A 188 17.01 4.35 -0.01
C ILE A 188 16.29 5.62 -0.52
N HIS A 189 15.29 5.47 -1.39
CA HIS A 189 14.50 6.57 -1.94
C HIS A 189 13.12 6.72 -1.27
N VAL A 190 12.86 6.03 -0.16
CA VAL A 190 11.55 5.96 0.48
C VAL A 190 10.98 7.33 0.88
N PHE A 191 11.84 8.31 1.16
CA PHE A 191 11.45 9.68 1.55
C PHE A 191 11.31 10.66 0.38
N THR A 192 11.43 10.20 -0.87
CA THR A 192 11.41 11.09 -2.04
C THR A 192 10.10 11.87 -2.14
N PHE A 193 8.96 11.24 -1.86
CA PHE A 193 7.68 11.94 -1.87
C PHE A 193 7.59 12.97 -0.74
N HIS A 194 8.04 12.61 0.46
CA HIS A 194 8.02 13.49 1.64
C HIS A 194 8.83 14.77 1.41
N GLY A 195 10.02 14.71 0.83
CA GLY A 195 10.81 15.91 0.52
C GLY A 195 10.20 16.83 -0.54
N VAL A 196 9.53 16.26 -1.55
CA VAL A 196 8.79 17.08 -2.55
C VAL A 196 7.57 17.76 -1.90
N LEU A 197 6.91 17.06 -0.98
CA LEU A 197 5.67 17.49 -0.35
C LEU A 197 5.90 18.53 0.75
N PHE A 198 6.86 18.28 1.63
CA PHE A 198 7.02 19.02 2.89
C PHE A 198 8.09 20.09 2.83
N ASP A 199 9.20 19.81 2.14
CA ASP A 199 10.33 20.74 1.99
C ASP A 199 10.32 21.47 0.64
N ASN A 200 9.25 21.27 -0.14
CA ASN A 200 9.02 21.90 -1.44
C ASN A 200 10.14 21.64 -2.46
N TYR A 201 10.95 20.60 -2.26
CA TYR A 201 12.06 20.27 -3.13
C TYR A 201 11.62 19.96 -4.57
N SER A 202 12.56 20.15 -5.50
CA SER A 202 12.44 19.55 -6.83
C SER A 202 12.51 18.03 -6.71
N LEU A 203 11.94 17.28 -7.65
CA LEU A 203 11.99 15.82 -7.61
C LEU A 203 13.44 15.29 -7.58
N SER A 204 14.33 15.94 -8.35
CA SER A 204 15.76 15.64 -8.35
C SER A 204 16.40 15.79 -6.98
N THR A 205 16.20 16.96 -6.38
CA THR A 205 16.76 17.30 -5.07
C THR A 205 16.20 16.35 -4.01
N SER A 206 14.90 16.06 -4.06
CA SER A 206 14.27 15.16 -3.10
C SER A 206 14.81 13.73 -3.17
N MET A 207 15.11 13.20 -4.36
CA MET A 207 15.73 11.88 -4.48
C MET A 207 17.13 11.85 -3.84
N HIS A 208 17.92 12.90 -4.07
CA HIS A 208 19.26 13.04 -3.47
C HIS A 208 19.18 13.14 -1.94
N GLU A 209 18.32 14.03 -1.43
CA GLU A 209 18.14 14.23 0.00
C GLU A 209 17.55 12.99 0.68
N SER A 210 16.63 12.29 0.04
CA SER A 210 16.08 11.03 0.53
C SER A 210 17.16 9.99 0.79
N ARG A 211 18.10 9.82 -0.15
CA ARG A 211 19.26 8.93 -0.01
C ARG A 211 20.16 9.38 1.13
N SER A 212 20.52 10.66 1.17
CA SER A 212 21.36 11.24 2.24
C SER A 212 20.74 11.04 3.62
N LEU A 213 19.45 11.35 3.75
CA LEU A 213 18.69 11.25 4.99
C LEU A 213 18.57 9.79 5.47
N PHE A 214 18.31 8.86 4.55
CA PHE A 214 18.27 7.42 4.86
C PHE A 214 19.62 6.94 5.39
N PHE A 215 20.72 7.18 4.69
CA PHE A 215 22.04 6.70 5.12
C PHE A 215 22.52 7.39 6.41
N LYS A 216 22.18 8.66 6.63
CA LYS A 216 22.50 9.37 7.88
C LYS A 216 21.75 8.79 9.08
N ASN A 217 20.53 8.30 8.88
CA ASN A 217 19.64 7.82 9.96
C ASN A 217 19.26 6.33 9.85
N TRP A 218 20.02 5.52 9.10
CA TRP A 218 19.58 4.19 8.66
C TRP A 218 19.17 3.28 9.82
N LYS A 219 19.91 3.28 10.93
CA LYS A 219 19.58 2.50 12.13
C LYS A 219 18.21 2.87 12.70
N LYS A 220 17.93 4.18 12.79
CA LYS A 220 16.65 4.71 13.30
C LYS A 220 15.50 4.31 12.37
N VAL A 221 15.69 4.46 11.06
CA VAL A 221 14.70 4.09 10.05
C VAL A 221 14.39 2.59 10.10
N VAL A 222 15.43 1.75 10.04
CA VAL A 222 15.28 0.28 10.08
C VAL A 222 14.64 -0.18 11.37
N TRP A 223 15.05 0.37 12.52
CA TRP A 223 14.48 0.00 13.82
C TRP A 223 13.01 0.41 13.98
N ALA A 224 12.64 1.60 13.49
CA ALA A 224 11.25 2.04 13.48
C ALA A 224 10.38 1.13 12.62
N TYR A 225 10.87 0.73 11.44
CA TYR A 225 10.17 -0.21 10.56
C TYR A 225 10.12 -1.62 11.14
N LEU A 226 11.19 -2.12 11.76
CA LEU A 226 11.21 -3.44 12.40
C LEU A 226 10.14 -3.52 13.50
N LYS A 227 10.03 -2.49 14.34
CA LYS A 227 8.97 -2.39 15.36
C LYS A 227 7.58 -2.37 14.74
N PHE A 228 7.40 -1.58 13.67
CA PHE A 228 6.13 -1.50 12.94
C PHE A 228 5.72 -2.86 12.36
N PHE A 229 6.61 -3.52 11.61
CA PHE A 229 6.35 -4.82 11.00
C PHE A 229 6.14 -5.91 12.06
N SER A 230 6.94 -5.95 13.12
CA SER A 230 6.77 -6.91 14.22
C SER A 230 5.38 -6.83 14.85
N MET A 231 4.85 -5.62 15.05
CA MET A 231 3.50 -5.42 15.56
C MET A 231 2.44 -6.00 14.61
N PHE A 232 2.56 -5.76 13.30
CA PHE A 232 1.61 -6.27 12.30
C PHE A 232 1.71 -7.78 12.09
N VAL A 233 2.92 -8.35 12.15
CA VAL A 233 3.12 -9.81 12.15
C VAL A 233 2.43 -10.46 13.34
N LEU A 234 2.50 -9.84 14.52
CA LEU A 234 1.80 -10.34 15.72
C LEU A 234 0.27 -10.32 15.53
N ILE A 235 -0.30 -9.25 14.98
CA ILE A 235 -1.74 -9.18 14.67
C ILE A 235 -2.13 -10.26 13.65
N LEU A 236 -1.32 -10.43 12.61
CA LEU A 236 -1.54 -11.45 11.59
C LEU A 236 -1.51 -12.85 12.20
N ALA A 237 -0.52 -13.14 13.06
CA ALA A 237 -0.40 -14.42 13.75
C ALA A 237 -1.60 -14.69 14.67
N VAL A 238 -2.04 -13.70 15.45
CA VAL A 238 -3.23 -13.81 16.30
C VAL A 238 -4.50 -14.02 15.46
N GLY A 239 -4.64 -13.31 14.34
CA GLY A 239 -5.74 -13.47 13.39
C GLY A 239 -5.80 -14.86 12.77
N ILE A 240 -4.66 -15.38 12.29
CA ILE A 240 -4.56 -16.74 11.75
C ILE A 240 -4.87 -17.78 12.83
N LEU A 241 -4.32 -17.62 14.04
CA LEU A 241 -4.58 -18.55 15.15
C LEU A 241 -6.07 -18.59 15.50
N SER A 242 -6.70 -17.42 15.62
CA SER A 242 -8.11 -17.30 16.02
C SER A 242 -9.12 -17.71 14.96
N ILE A 243 -8.86 -17.40 13.68
CA ILE A 243 -9.83 -17.62 12.60
C ILE A 243 -9.61 -18.97 11.91
N ILE A 244 -8.37 -19.45 11.83
CA ILE A 244 -8.05 -20.67 11.08
C ILE A 244 -7.74 -21.82 12.03
N VAL A 245 -6.73 -21.65 12.89
CA VAL A 245 -6.18 -22.76 13.68
C VAL A 245 -7.19 -23.27 14.71
N ILE A 246 -7.77 -22.38 15.53
CA ILE A 246 -8.75 -22.78 16.55
C ILE A 246 -9.98 -23.43 15.91
N PRO A 247 -10.65 -22.83 14.91
CA PRO A 247 -11.81 -23.44 14.28
C PRO A 247 -11.52 -24.75 13.54
N TYR A 248 -10.31 -24.93 13.00
CA TYR A 248 -9.89 -26.19 12.39
C TYR A 248 -9.84 -27.34 13.40
N TYR A 249 -9.27 -27.11 14.60
CA TYR A 249 -9.28 -28.15 15.63
C TYR A 249 -10.70 -28.41 16.17
N VAL A 250 -11.52 -27.37 16.31
CA VAL A 250 -12.93 -27.51 16.73
C VAL A 250 -13.75 -28.29 15.70
N SER A 251 -13.58 -28.02 14.41
CA SER A 251 -14.30 -28.72 13.35
C SER A 251 -13.91 -30.21 13.26
N HIS A 252 -12.65 -30.54 13.57
CA HIS A 252 -12.20 -31.93 13.64
C HIS A 252 -12.94 -32.72 14.74
N LEU A 253 -13.22 -32.08 15.89
CA LEU A 253 -13.99 -32.69 16.99
C LEU A 253 -15.48 -32.89 16.62
N MET A 254 -16.02 -32.06 15.72
CA MET A 254 -17.43 -32.08 15.30
C MET A 254 -17.69 -32.83 13.99
N MET A 255 -16.71 -33.60 13.47
CA MET A 255 -16.81 -34.29 12.17
C MET A 255 -18.01 -35.24 12.03
N HIS A 256 -18.62 -35.69 13.13
CA HIS A 256 -19.76 -36.59 13.10
C HIS A 256 -21.09 -35.90 12.74
N ALA A 257 -21.16 -34.56 12.86
CA ALA A 257 -22.33 -33.78 12.50
C ALA A 257 -22.05 -32.96 11.23
N ARG A 258 -22.44 -33.50 10.06
CA ARG A 258 -22.20 -32.91 8.72
C ARG A 258 -22.57 -31.42 8.65
N PHE A 259 -23.75 -31.05 9.15
CA PHE A 259 -24.21 -29.67 9.19
C PHE A 259 -23.21 -28.71 9.85
N TRP A 260 -22.78 -29.05 11.07
CA TRP A 260 -21.89 -28.20 11.89
C TRP A 260 -20.49 -28.11 11.31
N TYR A 261 -20.02 -29.19 10.67
CA TYR A 261 -18.75 -29.20 9.95
C TYR A 261 -18.77 -28.27 8.73
N HIS A 262 -19.80 -28.37 7.87
CA HIS A 262 -19.97 -27.47 6.73
C HIS A 262 -20.13 -26.01 7.16
N TYR A 263 -20.94 -25.75 8.19
CA TYR A 263 -21.13 -24.43 8.78
C TYR A 263 -19.82 -23.78 9.23
N LEU A 264 -19.01 -24.50 10.02
CA LEU A 264 -17.75 -23.99 10.56
C LEU A 264 -16.75 -23.67 9.45
N ILE A 265 -16.63 -24.52 8.43
CA ILE A 265 -15.71 -24.27 7.31
C ILE A 265 -16.10 -23.02 6.54
N ILE A 266 -17.38 -22.87 6.18
CA ILE A 266 -17.85 -21.71 5.42
C ILE A 266 -17.66 -20.43 6.24
N MET A 267 -17.96 -20.47 7.54
CA MET A 267 -17.72 -19.35 8.45
C MET A 267 -16.25 -18.95 8.50
N VAL A 268 -15.33 -19.92 8.64
CA VAL A 268 -13.87 -19.68 8.66
C VAL A 268 -13.39 -19.02 7.37
N VAL A 269 -13.85 -19.50 6.21
CA VAL A 269 -13.47 -18.93 4.92
C VAL A 269 -13.95 -17.47 4.82
N ILE A 270 -15.21 -17.19 5.16
CA ILE A 270 -15.76 -15.83 5.10
C ILE A 270 -15.03 -14.90 6.08
N MET A 271 -14.83 -15.34 7.33
CA MET A 271 -14.10 -14.55 8.34
C MET A 271 -12.64 -14.32 7.92
N GLY A 272 -11.99 -15.32 7.32
CA GLY A 272 -10.63 -15.23 6.80
C GLY A 272 -10.52 -14.19 5.69
N LEU A 273 -11.45 -14.19 4.73
CA LEU A 273 -11.50 -13.19 3.65
C LEU A 273 -11.71 -11.78 4.20
N ILE A 274 -12.66 -11.60 5.13
CA ILE A 274 -12.93 -10.32 5.79
C ILE A 274 -11.68 -9.84 6.55
N PHE A 275 -11.02 -10.75 7.28
CA PHE A 275 -9.81 -10.42 8.04
C PHE A 275 -8.67 -9.98 7.13
N ILE A 276 -8.37 -10.71 6.05
CA ILE A 276 -7.34 -10.35 5.08
C ILE A 276 -7.65 -9.00 4.43
N PHE A 277 -8.91 -8.77 4.05
CA PHE A 277 -9.36 -7.50 3.48
C PHE A 277 -9.13 -6.33 4.45
N LEU A 278 -9.61 -6.44 5.69
CA LEU A 278 -9.45 -5.38 6.70
C LEU A 278 -7.97 -5.18 7.07
N PHE A 279 -7.21 -6.26 7.20
CA PHE A 279 -5.78 -6.21 7.54
C PHE A 279 -4.99 -5.47 6.46
N THR A 280 -5.15 -5.85 5.19
CA THR A 280 -4.46 -5.19 4.06
C THR A 280 -4.87 -3.73 3.92
N MET A 281 -6.17 -3.43 4.09
CA MET A 281 -6.71 -2.07 4.03
C MET A 281 -6.11 -1.18 5.12
N ILE A 282 -5.96 -1.67 6.36
CA ILE A 282 -5.37 -0.93 7.48
C ILE A 282 -3.84 -0.81 7.33
N PHE A 283 -3.18 -1.89 6.92
CA PHE A 283 -1.73 -1.99 6.85
C PHE A 283 -1.10 -0.90 5.96
N ILE A 284 -1.65 -0.69 4.76
CA ILE A 284 -1.15 0.31 3.80
C ILE A 284 -1.20 1.72 4.38
N GLN A 285 -2.31 2.08 5.03
CA GLN A 285 -2.49 3.41 5.62
C GLN A 285 -1.56 3.61 6.82
N ALA A 286 -1.44 2.60 7.68
CA ALA A 286 -0.55 2.63 8.83
C ALA A 286 0.93 2.74 8.39
N GLN A 287 1.30 2.12 7.27
CA GLN A 287 2.65 2.21 6.70
C GLN A 287 2.96 3.64 6.24
N ALA A 288 2.06 4.31 5.53
CA ALA A 288 2.24 5.70 5.12
C ALA A 288 2.36 6.65 6.31
N MET A 289 1.56 6.39 7.35
CA MET A 289 1.56 7.13 8.61
C MET A 289 2.88 6.94 9.38
N CYS A 290 3.39 5.69 9.44
CA CYS A 290 4.70 5.39 10.02
C CYS A 290 5.84 6.05 9.24
N LEU A 291 5.82 5.97 7.91
CA LEU A 291 6.83 6.59 7.05
C LEU A 291 6.90 8.10 7.25
N THR A 292 5.74 8.75 7.31
CA THR A 292 5.61 10.19 7.52
C THR A 292 6.19 10.61 8.87
N ARG A 293 5.92 9.83 9.93
CA ARG A 293 6.53 10.07 11.25
C ARG A 293 8.05 9.95 11.20
N VAL A 294 8.57 8.87 10.61
CA VAL A 294 10.01 8.62 10.54
C VAL A 294 10.72 9.71 9.73
N TYR A 295 10.10 10.19 8.65
CA TYR A 295 10.61 11.31 7.87
C TYR A 295 10.82 12.56 8.74
N ASP A 296 9.75 13.01 9.39
CA ASP A 296 9.78 14.21 10.24
C ASP A 296 10.77 14.03 11.41
N GLU A 297 10.84 12.84 12.01
CA GLU A 297 11.82 12.50 13.04
C GLU A 297 13.28 12.52 12.56
N CYS A 298 13.53 12.40 11.25
CA CYS A 298 14.87 12.44 10.66
C CYS A 298 15.26 13.83 10.16
N THR A 299 14.29 14.66 9.75
CA THR A 299 14.52 16.03 9.27
C THR A 299 14.47 17.08 10.38
N LEU A 300 13.54 16.96 11.35
CA LEU A 300 13.29 17.94 12.40
C LEU A 300 14.03 17.60 13.70
N ALA A 301 15.35 17.41 13.67
CA ALA A 301 16.16 17.12 14.88
C ALA A 301 16.08 18.16 16.03
N GLY A 302 15.16 19.13 16.01
CA GLY A 302 14.93 20.10 17.08
C GLY A 302 13.57 20.81 17.11
N TYR A 303 12.48 20.33 16.49
CA TYR A 303 11.16 20.95 16.71
C TYR A 303 10.36 20.20 17.77
N GLN A 304 10.33 20.85 18.94
CA GLN A 304 9.80 20.43 20.23
C GLN A 304 8.61 19.45 20.19
N GLU A 305 8.68 18.55 21.16
CA GLU A 305 7.62 17.82 21.86
C GLU A 305 6.32 18.62 22.04
N ALA A 306 5.59 18.90 20.96
CA ALA A 306 4.20 19.28 21.08
C ALA A 306 3.46 18.05 21.61
N GLN A 307 2.97 18.17 22.85
CA GLN A 307 2.22 17.15 23.56
C GLN A 307 1.16 16.53 22.65
N PHE A 308 1.38 15.27 22.31
CA PHE A 308 0.45 14.45 21.56
C PHE A 308 -0.77 14.20 22.46
N LYS A 309 -1.84 14.97 22.27
CA LYS A 309 -3.15 14.62 22.82
C LYS A 309 -3.80 13.63 21.89
N ILE A 310 -4.01 12.40 22.37
CA ILE A 310 -4.83 11.39 21.71
C ILE A 310 -6.24 11.98 21.63
N PRO A 311 -6.76 12.32 20.45
CA PRO A 311 -8.16 12.72 20.36
C PRO A 311 -9.01 11.47 20.58
N VAL A 312 -10.10 11.60 21.32
CA VAL A 312 -11.02 10.49 21.60
C VAL A 312 -12.14 10.55 20.57
N LEU A 313 -11.98 9.90 19.42
CA LEU A 313 -13.11 9.71 18.51
C LEU A 313 -12.98 8.44 17.68
N PHE A 314 -14.14 7.82 17.44
CA PHE A 314 -14.39 6.71 16.53
C PHE A 314 -14.04 5.26 16.94
N GLN A 315 -14.06 4.96 18.25
CA GLN A 315 -14.12 3.56 18.71
C GLN A 315 -15.48 2.87 18.42
N LYS A 316 -16.56 3.64 18.15
CA LYS A 316 -17.91 3.11 17.93
C LYS A 316 -18.15 2.55 16.52
N SER A 317 -17.77 3.26 15.46
CA SER A 317 -18.07 2.85 14.07
C SER A 317 -17.31 1.59 13.64
N PHE A 318 -16.07 1.40 14.05
CA PHE A 318 -15.34 0.17 13.75
C PHE A 318 -15.90 -1.04 14.50
N ARG A 319 -16.32 -0.87 15.76
CA ARG A 319 -17.05 -1.93 16.48
C ARG A 319 -18.32 -2.31 15.74
N VAL A 320 -19.04 -1.34 15.19
CA VAL A 320 -20.22 -1.59 14.36
C VAL A 320 -19.86 -2.37 13.09
N VAL A 321 -18.79 -2.00 12.37
CA VAL A 321 -18.33 -2.75 11.18
C VAL A 321 -17.93 -4.18 11.54
N VAL A 322 -17.15 -4.39 12.59
CA VAL A 322 -16.75 -5.74 13.05
C VAL A 322 -17.96 -6.55 13.49
N SER A 323 -18.89 -5.95 14.24
CA SER A 323 -20.14 -6.61 14.65
C SER A 323 -21.01 -7.00 13.46
N ILE A 324 -21.16 -6.12 12.47
CA ILE A 324 -21.91 -6.41 11.23
C ILE A 324 -21.22 -7.51 10.42
N SER A 325 -19.89 -7.46 10.28
CA SER A 325 -19.12 -8.49 9.58
C SER A 325 -19.21 -9.86 10.26
N LEU A 326 -19.16 -9.91 11.60
CA LEU A 326 -19.41 -11.12 12.38
C LEU A 326 -20.82 -11.65 12.15
N LEU A 327 -21.83 -10.78 12.23
CA LEU A 327 -23.23 -11.17 12.03
C LEU A 327 -23.47 -11.69 10.60
N ALA A 328 -22.89 -11.04 9.59
CA ALA A 328 -22.94 -11.48 8.21
C ALA A 328 -22.26 -12.84 8.00
N SER A 329 -21.11 -13.08 8.63
CA SER A 329 -20.43 -14.39 8.56
C SER A 329 -21.25 -15.51 9.19
N LEU A 330 -21.97 -15.23 10.29
CA LEU A 330 -22.84 -16.21 10.95
C LEU A 330 -24.06 -16.56 10.09
N ILE A 331 -24.70 -15.56 9.47
CA ILE A 331 -25.89 -15.75 8.62
C ILE A 331 -25.52 -16.46 7.31
N LEU A 332 -24.46 -16.02 6.64
CA LEU A 332 -24.00 -16.61 5.39
C LEU A 332 -23.44 -18.03 5.60
N GLY A 333 -22.75 -18.26 6.72
CA GLY A 333 -22.33 -19.61 7.11
C GLY A 333 -23.52 -20.56 7.29
N TYR A 334 -24.60 -20.08 7.90
CA TYR A 334 -25.81 -20.89 8.18
C TYR A 334 -26.56 -21.21 6.89
N GLY A 335 -26.79 -20.21 6.04
CA GLY A 335 -27.42 -20.41 4.74
C GLY A 335 -26.60 -21.32 3.83
N GLY A 336 -25.27 -21.20 3.85
CA GLY A 336 -24.38 -22.09 3.13
C GLY A 336 -24.50 -23.54 3.62
N ALA A 337 -24.44 -23.79 4.92
CA ALA A 337 -24.57 -25.13 5.49
C ALA A 337 -25.90 -25.82 5.11
N MET A 338 -27.00 -25.07 5.07
CA MET A 338 -28.32 -25.58 4.64
C MET A 338 -28.39 -25.99 3.17
N THR A 339 -27.48 -25.53 2.32
CA THR A 339 -27.46 -25.90 0.89
C THR A 339 -26.58 -27.11 0.57
N PHE A 340 -25.69 -27.50 1.50
CA PHE A 340 -24.74 -28.60 1.33
C PHE A 340 -25.13 -29.87 2.10
N ASP A 341 -26.11 -29.77 3.00
CA ASP A 341 -26.83 -30.89 3.62
C ASP A 341 -28.16 -31.10 2.89
#